data_AF-D0YYQ0-F1
#
_entry.id   AF-D0YYQ0-F1
#
_cell.length_a   1.000
_cell.length_b   1.000
_cell.length_c   1.000
_cell.angle_alpha   90.00
_cell.angle_beta   90.00
_cell.angle_gamma   90.00
#
_symmetry.space_group_name_H-M   'P 1'
#
loop_
_entity.id
_entity.type
_entity.pdbx_description
1 polymer ?
#
loop_
_entity_poly.entity_id
_entity_poly.type
_entity_poly.pdbx_seq_one_letter_code
_entity_poly.pdbx_strand_id
1 'polypeptide(L)'
;MVFQSDLNEYCQTYLVKKENVPEPSPWSFLRDTEKTNQSNFEQSMLFDRVSFKVYGANIPLIILINKFGVKGVEALLEQDAINFVLWNHMVTYMVDEIKGVEPLQSGTLTSPAHSDPEESLSLGFGWLAKPLRTSSKKNLIRKTRDKYTILDSNLSAKSVQLAKSSYNSGKLKIYGLDPELSSYIDLNKSGREKLCSCASEILLYSYLINNNISTYDNFEFYNIFNESVDKINKSKKVLNNYNVLSKVENIPNAASIYNQLEKPFDKLIKIRNKNNSKKFRKWLSDNSCTDQDITKSYIDSIVNSKGFFETKKGKLTKSIAMTAIGGVIGGAIAGPGGAVGGAGALKLLEPAADIALDMLDEFVLSGLTKGWTPKMYFDDLGKLQNITKTSR
;
A
#
# COMPACT_ATOMS: atom_id res chain seq x y z
N MET A 1 5.89 -3.22 -0.55
CA MET A 1 5.76 -2.70 0.81
C MET A 1 5.76 -1.19 0.70
N VAL A 2 4.85 -0.49 1.38
CA VAL A 2 4.79 0.98 1.36
C VAL A 2 5.24 1.53 2.71
N PHE A 3 5.97 2.64 2.72
CA PHE A 3 6.29 3.41 3.92
C PHE A 3 5.24 4.51 4.13
N GLN A 4 4.88 4.75 5.39
CA GLN A 4 3.83 5.69 5.79
C GLN A 4 4.36 6.59 6.91
N SER A 5 4.45 7.89 6.63
CA SER A 5 4.92 8.93 7.57
C SER A 5 3.77 9.70 8.21
N ASP A 6 2.70 10.00 7.46
CA ASP A 6 1.67 10.96 7.85
C ASP A 6 0.94 10.58 9.14
N LEU A 7 0.84 9.29 9.50
CA LEU A 7 0.17 8.88 10.75
C LEU A 7 0.99 9.32 11.97
N ASN A 8 2.32 9.23 11.90
CA ASN A 8 3.19 9.76 12.96
C ASN A 8 3.14 11.28 13.00
N GLU A 9 3.15 11.95 11.85
CA GLU A 9 3.12 13.42 11.78
C GLU A 9 1.78 13.99 12.28
N TYR A 10 0.66 13.33 11.96
CA TYR A 10 -0.64 13.57 12.58
C TYR A 10 -0.57 13.41 14.11
N CYS A 11 0.02 12.32 14.63
CA CYS A 11 0.16 12.12 16.09
C CYS A 11 1.01 13.23 16.75
N GLN A 12 2.13 13.60 16.12
CA GLN A 12 3.05 14.62 16.61
C GLN A 12 2.51 16.05 16.46
N THR A 13 1.44 16.26 15.69
CA THR A 13 0.77 17.56 15.49
C THR A 13 -0.43 17.73 16.42
N TYR A 14 -1.24 16.67 16.58
CA TYR A 14 -2.56 16.76 17.23
C TYR A 14 -2.64 16.10 18.61
N LEU A 15 -1.70 15.22 18.97
CA LEU A 15 -1.74 14.45 20.23
C LEU A 15 -0.59 14.83 21.17
N VAL A 16 0.62 15.02 20.63
CA VAL A 16 1.78 15.45 21.41
C VAL A 16 1.74 16.96 21.63
N LYS A 17 1.49 17.40 22.87
CA LYS A 17 1.65 18.81 23.26
C LYS A 17 3.12 19.23 23.14
N LYS A 18 3.35 20.37 22.51
CA LYS A 18 4.68 20.99 22.33
C LYS A 18 4.65 22.38 22.92
N GLU A 19 5.66 22.72 23.71
CA GLU A 19 5.83 24.09 24.21
C GLU A 19 6.03 25.05 23.04
N ASN A 20 5.44 26.25 23.14
CA ASN A 20 5.54 27.33 22.15
C ASN A 20 4.99 27.00 20.74
N VAL A 21 4.27 25.89 20.56
CA VAL A 21 3.52 25.59 19.33
C VAL A 21 2.02 25.85 19.60
N PRO A 22 1.35 26.73 18.84
CA PRO A 22 -0.09 26.94 18.98
C PRO A 22 -0.88 25.63 18.78
N GLU A 23 -1.91 25.39 19.59
CA GLU A 23 -2.78 24.23 19.38
C GLU A 23 -3.48 24.36 18.00
N PRO A 24 -3.44 23.32 17.15
CA PRO A 24 -3.98 23.38 15.80
C PRO A 24 -5.52 23.49 15.82
N SER A 25 -6.09 24.17 14.83
CA SER A 25 -7.52 24.50 14.85
C SER A 25 -8.42 23.26 14.81
N PRO A 26 -9.59 23.25 15.48
CA PRO A 26 -10.53 22.12 15.43
C PRO A 26 -10.93 21.72 14.00
N TRP A 27 -11.02 22.67 13.07
CA TRP A 27 -11.28 22.41 11.66
C TRP A 27 -10.13 21.68 10.96
N SER A 28 -8.88 22.06 11.23
CA SER A 28 -7.71 21.33 10.72
C SER A 28 -7.66 19.91 11.27
N PHE A 29 -7.92 19.73 12.58
CA PHE A 29 -8.00 18.43 13.22
C PHE A 29 -9.03 17.51 12.55
N LEU A 30 -10.27 17.97 12.33
CA LEU A 30 -11.31 17.15 11.69
C LEU A 30 -10.94 16.74 10.26
N ARG A 31 -10.51 17.71 9.43
CA ARG A 31 -10.12 17.48 8.03
C ARG A 31 -8.93 16.52 7.94
N ASP A 32 -7.90 16.75 8.74
CA ASP A 32 -6.66 15.98 8.65
C ASP A 32 -6.84 14.60 9.30
N THR A 33 -7.73 14.46 10.30
CA THR A 33 -8.20 13.15 10.78
C THR A 33 -8.84 12.36 9.65
N GLU A 34 -9.76 12.94 8.88
CA GLU A 34 -10.43 12.23 7.78
C GLU A 34 -9.45 11.82 6.68
N LYS A 35 -8.59 12.76 6.24
CA LYS A 35 -7.52 12.50 5.27
C LYS A 35 -6.58 11.36 5.72
N THR A 36 -6.10 11.42 6.96
CA THR A 36 -5.25 10.37 7.55
C THR A 36 -5.98 9.03 7.62
N ASN A 37 -7.30 9.01 7.88
CA ASN A 37 -8.07 7.77 7.90
C ASN A 37 -8.25 7.14 6.52
N GLN A 38 -8.58 7.95 5.51
CA GLN A 38 -8.71 7.51 4.12
C GLN A 38 -7.37 6.96 3.60
N SER A 39 -6.26 7.68 3.82
CA SER A 39 -4.91 7.23 3.42
C SER A 39 -4.52 5.91 4.11
N ASN A 40 -4.69 5.79 5.43
CA ASN A 40 -4.40 4.55 6.16
C ASN A 40 -5.24 3.36 5.69
N PHE A 41 -6.52 3.57 5.36
CA PHE A 41 -7.39 2.53 4.83
C PHE A 41 -6.95 2.09 3.43
N GLU A 42 -6.74 3.03 2.52
CA GLU A 42 -6.32 2.79 1.13
C GLU A 42 -4.97 2.07 1.07
N GLN A 43 -3.96 2.55 1.81
CA GLN A 43 -2.65 1.90 1.86
C GLN A 43 -2.74 0.46 2.40
N SER A 44 -3.51 0.23 3.47
CA SER A 44 -3.70 -1.12 4.05
C SER A 44 -4.47 -2.09 3.14
N MET A 45 -5.31 -1.55 2.25
CA MET A 45 -6.12 -2.28 1.27
C MET A 45 -5.30 -2.69 0.05
N LEU A 46 -4.52 -1.76 -0.50
CA LEU A 46 -3.79 -1.90 -1.76
C LEU A 46 -2.39 -2.53 -1.62
N PHE A 47 -1.70 -2.36 -0.48
CA PHE A 47 -0.33 -2.87 -0.32
C PHE A 47 -0.26 -4.12 0.56
N ASP A 48 0.64 -5.04 0.22
CA ASP A 48 0.84 -6.27 0.98
C ASP A 48 1.45 -6.04 2.37
N ARG A 49 2.22 -4.96 2.56
CA ARG A 49 2.68 -4.51 3.88
C ARG A 49 2.80 -2.98 3.93
N VAL A 50 2.38 -2.38 5.04
CA VAL A 50 2.52 -0.95 5.38
C VAL A 50 3.52 -0.80 6.54
N SER A 51 4.56 0.01 6.35
CA SER A 51 5.60 0.31 7.33
C SER A 51 5.38 1.69 7.93
N PHE A 52 4.95 1.77 9.19
CA PHE A 52 4.67 3.03 9.87
C PHE A 52 5.92 3.62 10.52
N LYS A 53 6.22 4.89 10.24
CA LYS A 53 7.19 5.71 10.99
C LYS A 53 6.74 5.80 12.46
N VAL A 54 7.67 5.74 13.41
CA VAL A 54 7.42 5.95 14.84
C VAL A 54 8.51 6.86 15.40
N TYR A 55 8.13 8.02 15.92
CA TYR A 55 9.04 8.92 16.63
C TYR A 55 8.73 8.90 18.13
N GLY A 56 9.64 8.29 18.91
CA GLY A 56 9.47 8.12 20.36
C GLY A 56 8.41 7.07 20.69
N ALA A 57 7.44 7.43 21.52
CA ALA A 57 6.32 6.56 21.87
C ALA A 57 5.52 6.13 20.63
N ASN A 58 5.13 4.85 20.55
CA ASN A 58 4.36 4.31 19.43
C ASN A 58 2.87 4.68 19.53
N ILE A 59 2.58 5.97 19.42
CA ILE A 59 1.22 6.52 19.27
C ILE A 59 0.54 6.01 17.98
N PRO A 60 1.23 5.83 16.83
CA PRO A 60 0.64 5.21 15.63
C PRO A 60 -0.04 3.87 15.89
N LEU A 61 0.59 2.96 16.64
CA LEU A 61 -0.01 1.68 17.06
C LEU A 61 -1.31 1.89 17.84
N ILE A 62 -1.37 2.89 18.71
CA ILE A 62 -2.56 3.17 19.52
C ILE A 62 -3.71 3.67 18.66
N ILE A 63 -3.42 4.51 17.65
CA ILE A 63 -4.42 4.93 16.67
C ILE A 63 -4.92 3.73 15.86
N LEU A 64 -4.06 2.78 15.50
CA LEU A 64 -4.48 1.53 14.87
C LEU A 64 -5.34 0.66 15.82
N ILE A 65 -4.97 0.51 17.11
CA ILE A 65 -5.76 -0.23 18.10
C ILE A 65 -7.14 0.40 18.30
N ASN A 66 -7.24 1.73 18.34
CA ASN A 66 -8.51 2.45 18.46
C ASN A 66 -9.40 2.30 17.22
N LYS A 67 -8.82 2.01 16.04
CA LYS A 67 -9.55 1.85 14.76
C LYS A 67 -9.95 0.41 14.44
N PHE A 68 -9.04 -0.54 14.64
CA PHE A 68 -9.19 -1.95 14.28
C PHE A 68 -9.54 -2.84 15.49
N GLY A 69 -9.46 -2.30 16.70
CA GLY A 69 -9.46 -3.08 17.94
C GLY A 69 -8.18 -3.91 18.11
N VAL A 70 -7.95 -4.40 19.34
CA VAL A 70 -6.79 -5.25 19.66
C VAL A 70 -6.69 -6.46 18.72
N LYS A 71 -7.79 -7.22 18.56
CA LYS A 71 -7.82 -8.41 17.70
C LYS A 71 -7.55 -8.09 16.23
N GLY A 72 -7.97 -6.92 15.75
CA GLY A 72 -7.73 -6.49 14.38
C GLY A 72 -6.26 -6.16 14.13
N VAL A 73 -5.63 -5.46 15.07
CA VAL A 73 -4.18 -5.21 15.04
C VAL A 73 -3.37 -6.50 15.16
N GLU A 74 -3.75 -7.42 16.05
CA GLU A 74 -3.12 -8.76 16.13
C GLU A 74 -3.22 -9.51 14.80
N ALA A 75 -4.39 -9.51 14.15
CA ALA A 75 -4.59 -10.14 12.85
C ALA A 75 -3.76 -9.48 11.74
N LEU A 76 -3.51 -8.16 11.79
CA LEU A 76 -2.63 -7.46 10.85
C LEU A 76 -1.16 -7.84 11.08
N LEU A 77 -0.71 -7.92 12.34
CA LEU A 77 0.66 -8.35 12.69
C LEU A 77 0.92 -9.82 12.28
N GLU A 78 -0.06 -10.71 12.51
CA GLU A 78 0.00 -12.13 12.14
C GLU A 78 -0.04 -12.35 10.62
N GLN A 79 -0.76 -11.51 9.88
CA GLN A 79 -0.73 -11.47 8.41
C GLN A 79 0.53 -10.80 7.84
N ASP A 80 1.45 -10.34 8.70
CA ASP A 80 2.65 -9.59 8.30
C ASP A 80 2.33 -8.34 7.46
N ALA A 81 1.14 -7.77 7.73
CA ALA A 81 0.52 -6.67 6.99
C ALA A 81 1.01 -5.29 7.44
N ILE A 82 1.49 -5.18 8.67
CA ILE A 82 2.00 -3.95 9.26
C ILE A 82 3.33 -4.22 9.97
N ASN A 83 4.23 -3.27 9.88
CA ASN A 83 5.47 -3.21 10.66
C ASN A 83 5.75 -1.75 11.04
N PHE A 84 6.68 -1.55 11.98
CA PHE A 84 6.99 -0.22 12.53
C PHE A 84 8.47 0.10 12.36
N VAL A 85 8.78 1.36 12.12
CA VAL A 85 10.14 1.86 11.91
C VAL A 85 10.44 2.89 12.98
N LEU A 86 11.29 2.53 13.94
CA LEU A 86 11.66 3.42 15.04
C LEU A 86 12.65 4.47 14.53
N TRP A 87 12.14 5.69 14.37
CA TRP A 87 12.85 6.79 13.73
C TRP A 87 13.64 7.60 14.76
N ASN A 88 14.89 7.20 14.94
CA ASN A 88 15.84 7.82 15.87
C ASN A 88 16.79 8.83 15.21
N HIS A 89 16.89 8.86 13.88
CA HIS A 89 17.76 9.80 13.18
C HIS A 89 17.17 11.20 13.10
N MET A 90 18.02 12.19 13.36
CA MET A 90 17.72 13.60 13.13
C MET A 90 18.73 14.23 12.18
N VAL A 91 18.23 15.14 11.36
CA VAL A 91 19.02 16.23 10.76
C VAL A 91 18.48 17.51 11.38
N THR A 92 19.37 18.39 11.82
CA THR A 92 19.04 19.67 12.44
C THR A 92 19.83 20.79 11.79
N TYR A 93 19.37 22.02 11.98
CA TYR A 93 20.08 23.22 11.55
C TYR A 93 20.16 24.25 12.67
N MET A 94 21.20 25.09 12.64
CA MET A 94 21.34 26.18 13.62
C MET A 94 20.36 27.31 13.28
N VAL A 95 19.46 27.62 14.22
CA VAL A 95 18.50 28.73 14.07
C VAL A 95 19.25 30.05 14.00
N ASP A 96 20.14 30.28 14.96
CA ASP A 96 21.05 31.43 15.00
C ASP A 96 22.29 31.18 14.14
N GLU A 97 22.89 32.27 13.66
CA GLU A 97 24.11 32.19 12.86
C GLU A 97 25.34 32.23 13.77
N ILE A 98 26.15 31.17 13.74
CA ILE A 98 27.42 31.10 14.46
C ILE A 98 28.54 30.96 13.43
N LYS A 99 29.32 32.03 13.27
CA LYS A 99 30.37 32.12 12.25
C LYS A 99 31.35 30.95 12.35
N GLY A 100 31.52 30.22 11.24
CA GLY A 100 32.43 29.08 11.14
C GLY A 100 31.87 27.73 11.61
N VAL A 101 30.60 27.67 12.06
CA VAL A 101 29.90 26.41 12.36
C VAL A 101 29.15 25.93 11.11
N GLU A 102 29.12 24.62 10.86
CA GLU A 102 28.34 24.10 9.74
C GLU A 102 26.83 24.32 9.95
N PRO A 103 26.07 24.72 8.91
CA PRO A 103 24.64 25.01 9.01
C PRO A 103 23.79 23.79 9.37
N LEU A 104 24.26 22.58 9.01
CA LEU A 104 23.62 21.30 9.28
C LEU A 104 24.38 20.50 10.32
N GLN A 105 23.62 19.78 11.15
CA GLN A 105 24.12 18.78 12.07
C GLN A 105 23.32 17.48 11.90
N SER A 106 23.99 16.35 12.14
CA SER A 106 23.36 15.03 12.17
C SER A 106 23.40 14.47 13.59
N GLY A 107 22.29 13.88 14.03
CA GLY A 107 22.22 13.22 15.33
C GLY A 107 21.45 11.90 15.26
N THR A 108 21.52 11.16 16.37
CA THR A 108 20.75 9.94 16.61
C THR A 108 20.26 9.98 18.06
N LEU A 109 18.95 9.87 18.26
CA LEU A 109 18.33 9.83 19.57
C LEU A 109 18.62 8.50 20.26
N THR A 110 19.25 8.57 21.43
CA THR A 110 19.63 7.40 22.23
C THR A 110 18.69 7.14 23.41
N SER A 111 17.78 8.07 23.73
CA SER A 111 16.84 7.90 24.83
C SER A 111 15.93 6.69 24.61
N PRO A 112 15.56 5.91 25.65
CA PRO A 112 14.87 4.63 25.51
C PRO A 112 13.64 4.65 24.60
N ALA A 113 12.83 5.72 24.66
CA ALA A 113 11.68 5.92 23.78
C ALA A 113 12.00 5.88 22.27
N HIS A 114 13.22 6.21 21.87
CA HIS A 114 13.70 6.27 20.48
C HIS A 114 14.70 5.16 20.14
N SER A 115 15.30 4.49 21.12
CA SER A 115 16.31 3.44 20.90
C SER A 115 15.82 2.02 21.18
N ASP A 116 14.81 1.86 22.05
CA ASP A 116 14.24 0.56 22.43
C ASP A 116 12.79 0.41 21.91
N PRO A 117 12.52 -0.54 21.00
CA PRO A 117 11.17 -0.90 20.58
C PRO A 117 10.21 -1.27 21.71
N GLU A 118 10.65 -1.98 22.76
CA GLU A 118 9.77 -2.37 23.87
C GLU A 118 9.34 -1.14 24.69
N GLU A 119 10.25 -0.21 24.94
CA GLU A 119 9.93 1.02 25.66
C GLU A 119 9.10 1.99 24.80
N SER A 120 9.43 2.15 23.51
CA SER A 120 8.60 2.86 22.53
C SER A 120 7.15 2.35 22.54
N LEU A 121 6.96 1.03 22.56
CA LEU A 121 5.65 0.40 22.69
C LEU A 121 5.02 0.64 24.06
N SER A 122 5.77 0.45 25.15
CA SER A 122 5.29 0.58 26.53
C SER A 122 4.74 1.98 26.83
N LEU A 123 5.48 3.02 26.39
CA LEU A 123 5.09 4.43 26.44
C LEU A 123 3.89 4.70 25.53
N GLY A 124 3.87 4.13 24.33
CA GLY A 124 2.72 4.17 23.42
C GLY A 124 1.43 3.76 24.14
N PHE A 125 1.41 2.63 24.86
CA PHE A 125 0.23 2.17 25.59
C PHE A 125 -0.32 3.13 26.66
N GLY A 126 0.44 4.14 27.09
CA GLY A 126 -0.07 5.23 27.96
C GLY A 126 -1.10 6.13 27.27
N TRP A 127 -1.14 6.14 25.93
CA TRP A 127 -2.04 6.97 25.12
C TRP A 127 -3.41 6.33 24.83
N LEU A 128 -3.69 5.15 25.39
CA LEU A 128 -4.99 4.50 25.21
C LEU A 128 -6.08 5.17 26.04
N ALA A 129 -7.18 5.55 25.37
CA ALA A 129 -8.39 6.06 26.05
C ALA A 129 -9.02 5.03 27.02
N LYS A 130 -8.75 3.73 26.84
CA LYS A 130 -9.13 2.66 27.77
C LYS A 130 -7.94 1.70 27.97
N PRO A 131 -7.37 1.61 29.19
CA PRO A 131 -6.25 0.71 29.46
C PRO A 131 -6.57 -0.75 29.15
N LEU A 132 -5.62 -1.46 28.54
CA LEU A 132 -5.73 -2.90 28.32
C LEU A 132 -5.34 -3.69 29.57
N ARG A 133 -5.87 -4.90 29.69
CA ARG A 133 -5.39 -5.89 30.68
C ARG A 133 -3.90 -6.16 30.47
N THR A 134 -3.16 -6.31 31.56
CA THR A 134 -1.68 -6.47 31.56
C THR A 134 -1.21 -7.61 30.66
N SER A 135 -1.94 -8.73 30.61
CA SER A 135 -1.64 -9.86 29.73
C SER A 135 -1.79 -9.50 28.24
N SER A 136 -2.84 -8.78 27.87
CA SER A 136 -3.06 -8.28 26.51
C SER A 136 -2.00 -7.25 26.10
N LYS A 137 -1.62 -6.32 27.00
CA LYS A 137 -0.51 -5.38 26.75
C LYS A 137 0.80 -6.14 26.50
N LYS A 138 1.18 -7.08 27.36
CA LYS A 138 2.41 -7.90 27.20
C LYS A 138 2.42 -8.72 25.90
N ASN A 139 1.29 -9.33 25.52
CA ASN A 139 1.23 -10.10 24.27
C ASN A 139 1.35 -9.21 23.02
N LEU A 140 0.71 -8.04 23.02
CA LEU A 140 0.85 -7.05 21.94
C LEU A 140 2.27 -6.51 21.84
N ILE A 141 2.92 -6.15 22.95
CA ILE A 141 4.32 -5.68 22.96
C ILE A 141 5.20 -6.74 22.27
N ARG A 142 5.15 -8.00 22.72
CA ARG A 142 5.92 -9.09 22.14
C ARG A 142 5.65 -9.26 20.63
N LYS A 143 4.37 -9.36 20.23
CA LYS A 143 3.99 -9.50 18.80
C LYS A 143 4.44 -8.32 17.93
N THR A 144 4.47 -7.11 18.49
CA THR A 144 4.77 -5.89 17.72
C THR A 144 6.27 -5.60 17.68
N ARG A 145 7.00 -5.85 18.77
CA ARG A 145 8.47 -5.73 18.84
C ARG A 145 9.17 -6.54 17.75
N ASP A 146 8.71 -7.77 17.54
CA ASP A 146 9.25 -8.67 16.49
C ASP A 146 8.91 -8.17 15.06
N LYS A 147 8.18 -7.06 14.93
CA LYS A 147 7.84 -6.33 13.69
C LYS A 147 8.41 -4.90 13.66
N TYR A 148 9.40 -4.59 14.51
CA TYR A 148 10.12 -3.32 14.45
C TYR A 148 11.33 -3.37 13.51
N THR A 149 11.73 -2.21 13.02
CA THR A 149 13.00 -1.98 12.33
C THR A 149 13.63 -0.69 12.87
N ILE A 150 14.94 -0.72 13.10
CA ILE A 150 15.75 0.43 13.51
C ILE A 150 16.66 0.78 12.32
N LEU A 151 16.97 2.06 12.15
CA LEU A 151 17.80 2.56 11.05
C LEU A 151 19.31 2.26 11.26
N ASP A 152 20.10 2.27 10.17
CA ASP A 152 21.57 2.24 10.22
C ASP A 152 22.09 3.51 10.93
N SER A 153 22.87 3.31 12.00
CA SER A 153 23.45 4.36 12.85
C SER A 153 24.18 5.49 12.11
N ASN A 154 24.66 5.24 10.88
CA ASN A 154 25.37 6.24 10.08
C ASN A 154 24.50 7.00 9.07
N LEU A 155 23.20 6.72 8.98
CA LEU A 155 22.36 7.22 7.88
C LEU A 155 22.20 8.75 7.90
N SER A 156 21.96 9.37 9.06
CA SER A 156 21.85 10.85 9.18
C SER A 156 23.13 11.58 8.81
N ALA A 157 24.30 11.07 9.21
CA ALA A 157 25.60 11.66 8.87
C ALA A 157 25.86 11.61 7.35
N LYS A 158 25.59 10.46 6.71
CA LYS A 158 25.65 10.30 5.25
C LYS A 158 24.73 11.29 4.53
N SER A 159 23.51 11.51 5.04
CA SER A 159 22.54 12.43 4.44
C SER A 159 22.97 13.90 4.50
N VAL A 160 23.56 14.34 5.62
CA VAL A 160 24.15 15.69 5.73
C VAL A 160 25.31 15.87 4.75
N GLN A 161 26.21 14.88 4.64
CA GLN A 161 27.32 14.92 3.68
C GLN A 161 26.84 14.98 2.23
N LEU A 162 25.80 14.22 1.87
CA LEU A 162 25.19 14.24 0.53
C LEU A 162 24.49 15.58 0.24
N ALA A 163 23.83 16.19 1.22
CA ALA A 163 23.21 17.51 1.08
C ALA A 163 24.28 18.60 0.84
N LYS A 164 25.36 18.60 1.63
CA LYS A 164 26.52 19.49 1.47
C LYS A 164 27.19 19.33 0.11
N SER A 165 27.40 18.08 -0.33
CA SER A 165 27.94 17.78 -1.67
C SER A 165 27.03 18.30 -2.79
N SER A 166 25.71 18.11 -2.65
CA SER A 166 24.71 18.57 -3.63
C SER A 166 24.62 20.09 -3.69
N TYR A 167 24.77 20.78 -2.56
CA TYR A 167 24.89 22.25 -2.48
C TYR A 167 26.13 22.73 -3.24
N ASN A 168 27.31 22.23 -2.86
CA ASN A 168 28.59 22.63 -3.45
C ASN A 168 28.66 22.33 -4.96
N SER A 169 27.99 21.28 -5.43
CA SER A 169 27.93 20.94 -6.86
C SER A 169 26.85 21.71 -7.65
N GLY A 170 26.17 22.69 -7.04
CA GLY A 170 25.11 23.48 -7.69
C GLY A 170 23.82 22.72 -8.01
N LYS A 171 23.66 21.47 -7.55
CA LYS A 171 22.45 20.66 -7.84
C LYS A 171 21.20 21.20 -7.14
N LEU A 172 21.37 21.99 -6.08
CA LEU A 172 20.27 22.58 -5.31
C LEU A 172 19.84 23.98 -5.82
N LYS A 173 20.44 24.50 -6.90
CA LYS A 173 20.10 25.82 -7.49
C LYS A 173 18.60 25.94 -7.79
N ILE A 174 17.96 24.88 -8.28
CA ILE A 174 16.52 24.83 -8.57
C ILE A 174 15.61 25.04 -7.33
N TYR A 175 16.14 24.87 -6.11
CA TYR A 175 15.44 25.10 -4.85
C TYR A 175 15.76 26.47 -4.21
N GLY A 176 16.54 27.30 -4.92
CA GLY A 176 17.06 28.59 -4.42
C GLY A 176 18.26 28.44 -3.49
N LEU A 177 19.01 27.34 -3.60
CA LEU A 177 20.24 27.08 -2.85
C LEU A 177 21.42 27.07 -3.82
N ASP A 178 21.97 28.25 -4.09
CA ASP A 178 23.04 28.46 -5.07
C ASP A 178 24.39 28.80 -4.37
N PRO A 179 25.45 27.98 -4.54
CA PRO A 179 26.77 28.26 -3.98
C PRO A 179 27.46 29.49 -4.59
N GLU A 180 26.98 30.04 -5.71
CA GLU A 180 27.47 31.30 -6.29
C GLU A 180 26.87 32.54 -5.60
N LEU A 181 25.72 32.41 -4.92
CA LEU A 181 25.03 33.52 -4.24
C LEU A 181 25.35 33.61 -2.75
N SER A 182 25.71 32.50 -2.11
CA SER A 182 26.03 32.42 -0.69
C SER A 182 26.97 31.24 -0.46
N SER A 183 27.87 31.33 0.53
CA SER A 183 28.66 30.17 0.92
C SER A 183 27.79 29.19 1.71
N TYR A 184 28.16 27.91 1.72
CA TYR A 184 27.48 26.89 2.54
C TYR A 184 27.38 27.28 4.02
N ILE A 185 28.39 27.98 4.57
CA ILE A 185 28.44 28.38 5.98
C ILE A 185 27.61 29.65 6.22
N ASP A 186 27.57 30.56 5.25
CA ASP A 186 26.94 31.90 5.36
C ASP A 186 25.49 31.89 4.85
N LEU A 187 24.86 30.72 4.77
CA LEU A 187 23.44 30.57 4.44
C LEU A 187 22.57 31.23 5.53
N ASN A 188 21.66 32.12 5.14
CA ASN A 188 20.67 32.69 6.05
C ASN A 188 19.70 31.61 6.60
N LYS A 189 18.92 31.95 7.65
CA LYS A 189 17.99 31.01 8.31
C LYS A 189 17.09 30.23 7.32
N SER A 190 16.52 30.88 6.31
CA SER A 190 15.64 30.21 5.33
C SER A 190 16.43 29.26 4.42
N GLY A 191 17.66 29.62 4.06
CA GLY A 191 18.59 28.73 3.37
C GLY A 191 18.96 27.51 4.21
N ARG A 192 19.30 27.70 5.49
CA ARG A 192 19.61 26.61 6.45
C ARG A 192 18.41 25.66 6.63
N GLU A 193 17.21 26.21 6.76
CA GLU A 193 15.96 25.46 6.86
C GLU A 193 15.68 24.62 5.61
N LYS A 194 15.69 25.20 4.41
CA LYS A 194 15.54 24.47 3.14
C LYS A 194 16.58 23.37 2.95
N LEU A 195 17.83 23.67 3.29
CA LEU A 195 18.94 22.71 3.21
C LEU A 195 18.73 21.55 4.20
N CYS A 196 18.17 21.81 5.38
CA CYS A 196 17.79 20.79 6.36
C CYS A 196 16.64 19.91 5.87
N SER A 197 15.63 20.48 5.21
CA SER A 197 14.56 19.72 4.55
C SER A 197 15.12 18.82 3.45
N CYS A 198 16.01 19.33 2.61
CA CYS A 198 16.70 18.53 1.58
C CYS A 198 17.48 17.35 2.19
N ALA A 199 18.23 17.59 3.26
CA ALA A 199 18.98 16.54 3.96
C ALA A 199 18.07 15.51 4.65
N SER A 200 16.90 15.94 5.15
CA SER A 200 15.88 15.07 5.75
C SER A 200 15.19 14.17 4.72
N GLU A 201 14.94 14.69 3.51
CA GLU A 201 14.44 13.90 2.39
C GLU A 201 15.51 12.93 1.85
N ILE A 202 16.79 13.35 1.76
CA ILE A 202 17.90 12.42 1.46
C ILE A 202 17.95 11.26 2.47
N LEU A 203 17.76 11.54 3.76
CA LEU A 203 17.68 10.53 4.82
C LEU A 203 16.51 9.56 4.60
N LEU A 204 15.32 10.09 4.28
CA LEU A 204 14.14 9.29 3.96
C LEU A 204 14.38 8.39 2.73
N TYR A 205 14.76 8.95 1.59
CA TYR A 205 14.97 8.15 0.37
C TYR A 205 16.11 7.14 0.53
N SER A 206 17.18 7.46 1.25
CA SER A 206 18.26 6.50 1.55
C SER A 206 17.73 5.31 2.35
N TYR A 207 16.87 5.55 3.35
CA TYR A 207 16.21 4.47 4.10
C TYR A 207 15.30 3.62 3.19
N LEU A 208 14.47 4.26 2.36
CA LEU A 208 13.53 3.60 1.46
C LEU A 208 14.24 2.72 0.42
N ILE A 209 15.27 3.24 -0.25
CA ILE A 209 16.06 2.51 -1.26
C ILE A 209 16.76 1.31 -0.62
N ASN A 210 17.47 1.51 0.49
CA ASN A 210 18.23 0.44 1.15
C ASN A 210 17.34 -0.73 1.63
N ASN A 211 16.07 -0.46 1.91
CA ASN A 211 15.10 -1.46 2.39
C ASN A 211 14.09 -1.90 1.30
N ASN A 212 14.28 -1.49 0.04
CA ASN A 212 13.37 -1.76 -1.09
C ASN A 212 11.90 -1.39 -0.81
N ILE A 213 11.68 -0.24 -0.17
CA ILE A 213 10.36 0.29 0.18
C ILE A 213 9.98 1.42 -0.78
N SER A 214 8.72 1.45 -1.22
CA SER A 214 8.15 2.58 -1.95
C SER A 214 7.41 3.53 -0.99
N THR A 215 7.35 4.83 -1.28
CA THR A 215 6.54 5.80 -0.52
C THR A 215 5.38 6.30 -1.38
N TYR A 216 4.31 6.74 -0.74
CA TYR A 216 3.28 7.58 -1.36
C TYR A 216 3.42 9.05 -0.97
N ASP A 217 4.09 9.31 0.15
CA ASP A 217 4.13 10.58 0.85
C ASP A 217 5.48 11.29 0.61
N ASN A 218 5.39 12.62 0.44
CA ASN A 218 6.43 13.63 0.18
C ASN A 218 7.31 13.51 -1.10
N PHE A 219 7.50 14.65 -1.79
CA PHE A 219 8.23 14.73 -3.08
C PHE A 219 8.96 16.08 -3.31
N GLU A 220 9.17 16.91 -2.29
CA GLU A 220 9.69 18.29 -2.48
C GLU A 220 11.03 18.32 -3.23
N PHE A 221 11.95 17.42 -2.89
CA PHE A 221 13.30 17.34 -3.47
C PHE A 221 13.47 16.28 -4.58
N TYR A 222 12.36 15.85 -5.20
CA TYR A 222 12.28 14.75 -6.16
C TYR A 222 13.30 14.80 -7.31
N ASN A 223 13.54 15.98 -7.89
CA ASN A 223 14.40 16.15 -9.07
C ASN A 223 15.88 15.75 -8.84
N ILE A 224 16.32 15.67 -7.59
CA ILE A 224 17.67 15.21 -7.23
C ILE A 224 17.81 13.69 -7.44
N PHE A 225 16.71 12.94 -7.42
CA PHE A 225 16.69 11.48 -7.34
C PHE A 225 16.19 10.79 -8.60
N ASN A 226 16.05 11.51 -9.73
CA ASN A 226 15.38 11.05 -10.97
C ASN A 226 15.70 9.61 -11.40
N GLU A 227 16.94 9.12 -11.25
CA GLU A 227 17.34 7.74 -11.62
C GLU A 227 16.98 6.67 -10.56
N SER A 228 16.92 7.03 -9.29
CA SER A 228 16.52 6.12 -8.19
C SER A 228 15.01 6.11 -7.94
N VAL A 229 14.33 7.14 -8.45
CA VAL A 229 12.91 7.44 -8.27
C VAL A 229 11.98 6.35 -8.78
N ASP A 230 12.29 5.64 -9.87
CA ASP A 230 11.41 4.58 -10.40
C ASP A 230 11.20 3.41 -9.43
N LYS A 231 12.19 3.11 -8.59
CA LYS A 231 12.06 2.10 -7.52
C LYS A 231 11.16 2.59 -6.39
N ILE A 232 11.20 3.90 -6.10
CA ILE A 232 10.41 4.54 -5.03
C ILE A 232 8.95 4.76 -5.50
N ASN A 233 8.74 5.13 -6.77
CA ASN A 233 7.45 5.47 -7.37
C ASN A 233 6.51 4.29 -7.61
N LYS A 234 6.92 3.04 -7.32
CA LYS A 234 6.06 1.86 -7.52
C LYS A 234 4.69 2.01 -6.84
N SER A 235 4.62 2.61 -5.64
CA SER A 235 3.36 2.88 -4.95
C SER A 235 2.41 3.79 -5.75
N LYS A 236 2.95 4.83 -6.41
CA LYS A 236 2.18 5.77 -7.23
C LYS A 236 1.69 5.12 -8.52
N LYS A 237 2.52 4.28 -9.17
CA LYS A 237 2.10 3.44 -10.32
C LYS A 237 0.96 2.49 -9.90
N VAL A 238 1.08 1.80 -8.75
CA VAL A 238 0.03 0.91 -8.19
C VAL A 238 -1.29 1.64 -7.95
N LEU A 239 -1.28 2.82 -7.33
CA LEU A 239 -2.51 3.58 -7.06
C LEU A 239 -3.16 4.10 -8.36
N ASN A 240 -2.37 4.65 -9.28
CA ASN A 240 -2.87 5.12 -10.58
C ASN A 240 -3.50 3.97 -11.37
N ASN A 241 -2.83 2.82 -11.41
CA ASN A 241 -3.33 1.60 -12.03
C ASN A 241 -4.64 1.13 -11.40
N TYR A 242 -4.73 1.11 -10.07
CA TYR A 242 -5.98 0.82 -9.37
C TYR A 242 -7.13 1.77 -9.76
N ASN A 243 -6.84 3.08 -9.79
CA ASN A 243 -7.83 4.11 -10.13
C ASN A 243 -8.28 4.07 -11.60
N VAL A 244 -7.46 3.56 -12.51
CA VAL A 244 -7.85 3.28 -13.90
C VAL A 244 -8.77 2.05 -13.94
N LEU A 245 -8.37 0.95 -13.31
CA LEU A 245 -9.17 -0.29 -13.29
C LEU A 245 -10.52 -0.13 -12.58
N SER A 246 -10.58 0.65 -11.49
CA SER A 246 -11.83 0.90 -10.78
C SER A 246 -12.82 1.69 -11.64
N LYS A 247 -12.35 2.63 -12.49
CA LYS A 247 -13.20 3.30 -13.48
C LYS A 247 -13.72 2.36 -14.55
N VAL A 248 -12.88 1.43 -15.03
CA VAL A 248 -13.27 0.42 -16.05
C VAL A 248 -14.36 -0.51 -15.52
N GLU A 249 -14.26 -0.99 -14.29
CA GLU A 249 -15.30 -1.81 -13.64
C GLU A 249 -16.46 -1.00 -13.02
N ASN A 250 -16.47 0.33 -13.20
CA ASN A 250 -17.46 1.26 -12.63
C ASN A 250 -17.62 1.14 -11.08
N ILE A 251 -16.50 0.93 -10.37
CA ILE A 251 -16.42 0.82 -8.91
C ILE A 251 -15.68 2.04 -8.33
N PRO A 252 -16.16 2.61 -7.21
CA PRO A 252 -15.50 3.71 -6.52
C PRO A 252 -14.02 3.41 -6.17
N ASN A 253 -13.16 4.43 -6.23
CA ASN A 253 -11.76 4.28 -5.82
C ASN A 253 -11.62 3.93 -4.33
N ALA A 254 -10.45 3.45 -3.90
CA ALA A 254 -10.28 2.89 -2.55
C ALA A 254 -10.50 3.95 -1.45
N ALA A 255 -10.06 5.19 -1.65
CA ALA A 255 -10.44 6.34 -0.82
C ALA A 255 -11.97 6.57 -0.75
N SER A 256 -12.72 6.46 -1.85
CA SER A 256 -14.19 6.60 -1.84
C SER A 256 -14.91 5.43 -1.17
N ILE A 257 -14.35 4.21 -1.26
CA ILE A 257 -14.88 3.03 -0.57
C ILE A 257 -14.89 3.24 0.96
N TYR A 258 -13.88 3.92 1.52
CA TYR A 258 -13.84 4.25 2.95
C TYR A 258 -15.10 5.03 3.40
N ASN A 259 -15.54 6.02 2.61
CA ASN A 259 -16.71 6.85 2.93
C ASN A 259 -18.06 6.10 2.75
N GLN A 260 -18.07 4.97 2.05
CA GLN A 260 -19.29 4.21 1.73
C GLN A 260 -19.50 2.97 2.62
N LEU A 261 -18.45 2.49 3.29
CA LEU A 261 -18.53 1.30 4.15
C LEU A 261 -18.92 1.65 5.59
N GLU A 262 -19.92 0.95 6.12
CA GLU A 262 -20.14 0.94 7.56
C GLU A 262 -19.00 0.17 8.27
N LYS A 263 -18.34 0.83 9.23
CA LYS A 263 -17.16 0.35 9.98
C LYS A 263 -16.03 -0.10 9.03
N PRO A 264 -15.40 0.83 8.28
CA PRO A 264 -14.47 0.49 7.21
C PRO A 264 -13.27 -0.34 7.70
N PHE A 265 -12.72 -0.04 8.88
CA PHE A 265 -11.57 -0.77 9.43
C PHE A 265 -11.86 -2.24 9.81
N ASP A 266 -13.06 -2.55 10.33
CA ASP A 266 -13.49 -3.93 10.58
C ASP A 266 -13.66 -4.72 9.26
N LYS A 267 -14.22 -4.06 8.24
CA LYS A 267 -14.42 -4.64 6.91
C LYS A 267 -13.09 -4.84 6.19
N LEU A 268 -12.13 -3.92 6.36
CA LEU A 268 -10.80 -3.96 5.76
C LEU A 268 -10.06 -5.25 6.09
N ILE A 269 -10.06 -5.70 7.35
CA ILE A 269 -9.41 -6.96 7.76
C ILE A 269 -10.04 -8.16 7.03
N LYS A 270 -11.37 -8.17 6.91
CA LYS A 270 -12.11 -9.24 6.22
C LYS A 270 -11.82 -9.25 4.71
N ILE A 271 -11.86 -8.08 4.07
CA ILE A 271 -11.51 -7.89 2.65
C ILE A 271 -10.07 -8.35 2.43
N ARG A 272 -9.12 -7.81 3.19
CA ARG A 272 -7.69 -8.09 3.07
C ARG A 272 -7.35 -9.58 3.17
N ASN A 273 -8.07 -10.33 4.00
CA ASN A 273 -7.85 -11.76 4.21
C ASN A 273 -8.48 -12.66 3.11
N LYS A 274 -9.43 -12.17 2.31
CA LYS A 274 -10.00 -12.94 1.17
C LYS A 274 -8.88 -13.39 0.23
N ASN A 275 -8.98 -14.64 -0.26
CA ASN A 275 -8.00 -15.21 -1.18
C ASN A 275 -7.88 -14.37 -2.48
N ASN A 276 -9.01 -13.87 -2.99
CA ASN A 276 -9.05 -13.01 -4.17
C ASN A 276 -8.30 -11.69 -3.96
N SER A 277 -8.43 -11.06 -2.78
CA SER A 277 -7.73 -9.81 -2.44
C SER A 277 -6.21 -10.01 -2.28
N LYS A 278 -5.76 -11.16 -1.76
CA LYS A 278 -4.34 -11.50 -1.69
C LYS A 278 -3.74 -11.68 -3.09
N LYS A 279 -4.44 -12.41 -3.97
CA LYS A 279 -4.03 -12.60 -5.37
C LYS A 279 -4.09 -11.29 -6.17
N PHE A 280 -5.10 -10.45 -5.94
CA PHE A 280 -5.24 -9.16 -6.61
C PHE A 280 -4.11 -8.20 -6.27
N ARG A 281 -3.76 -8.02 -4.98
CA ARG A 281 -2.60 -7.19 -4.60
C ARG A 281 -1.30 -7.66 -5.23
N LYS A 282 -1.06 -8.98 -5.22
CA LYS A 282 0.11 -9.56 -5.88
C LYS A 282 0.12 -9.25 -7.38
N TRP A 283 -0.97 -9.58 -8.09
CA TRP A 283 -1.11 -9.31 -9.51
C TRP A 283 -0.92 -7.82 -9.85
N LEU A 284 -1.52 -6.91 -9.08
CA LEU A 284 -1.42 -5.47 -9.28
C LEU A 284 0.02 -4.98 -9.02
N SER A 285 0.68 -5.48 -7.97
CA SER A 285 2.10 -5.21 -7.69
C SER A 285 3.02 -5.70 -8.81
N ASP A 286 2.74 -6.87 -9.38
CA ASP A 286 3.57 -7.48 -10.42
C ASP A 286 3.39 -6.74 -11.77
N ASN A 287 2.16 -6.38 -12.14
CA ASN A 287 1.85 -5.66 -13.39
C ASN A 287 2.09 -4.14 -13.31
N SER A 288 2.22 -3.53 -12.13
CA SER A 288 2.59 -2.11 -11.99
C SER A 288 4.10 -1.85 -12.10
N CYS A 289 4.90 -2.88 -12.35
CA CYS A 289 6.35 -2.77 -12.60
C CYS A 289 6.72 -2.72 -14.09
N THR A 290 5.81 -3.08 -14.99
CA THR A 290 6.04 -3.06 -16.44
C THR A 290 5.38 -1.82 -17.05
N ASP A 291 6.01 -1.19 -18.05
CA ASP A 291 5.41 -0.06 -18.80
C ASP A 291 4.37 -0.54 -19.84
N GLN A 292 3.74 -1.68 -19.56
CA GLN A 292 2.63 -2.22 -20.34
C GLN A 292 1.32 -1.56 -19.90
N ASP A 293 0.41 -1.37 -20.86
CA ASP A 293 -0.93 -0.85 -20.59
C ASP A 293 -1.68 -1.77 -19.62
N ILE A 294 -1.89 -1.31 -18.39
CA ILE A 294 -2.55 -2.07 -17.33
C ILE A 294 -3.96 -2.54 -17.74
N THR A 295 -4.64 -1.81 -18.63
CA THR A 295 -5.96 -2.16 -19.14
C THR A 295 -5.89 -3.39 -20.02
N LYS A 296 -4.86 -3.48 -20.88
CA LYS A 296 -4.58 -4.67 -21.70
C LYS A 296 -4.17 -5.84 -20.81
N SER A 297 -3.23 -5.64 -19.90
CA SER A 297 -2.81 -6.68 -18.94
C SER A 297 -3.98 -7.20 -18.09
N TYR A 298 -4.94 -6.36 -17.75
CA TYR A 298 -6.18 -6.72 -17.04
C TYR A 298 -7.12 -7.56 -17.91
N ILE A 299 -7.40 -7.11 -19.14
CA ILE A 299 -8.22 -7.85 -20.13
C ILE A 299 -7.57 -9.21 -20.44
N ASP A 300 -6.26 -9.23 -20.74
CA ASP A 300 -5.48 -10.44 -21.00
C ASP A 300 -5.48 -11.40 -19.79
N SER A 301 -5.51 -10.89 -18.56
CA SER A 301 -5.60 -11.71 -17.34
C SER A 301 -7.01 -12.28 -17.10
N ILE A 302 -8.04 -11.70 -17.69
CA ILE A 302 -9.41 -12.25 -17.71
C ILE A 302 -9.51 -13.32 -18.80
N VAL A 303 -9.06 -12.98 -20.02
CA VAL A 303 -9.13 -13.84 -21.21
C VAL A 303 -8.23 -15.08 -21.08
N ASN A 304 -6.96 -14.92 -20.69
CA ASN A 304 -5.96 -16.00 -20.64
C ASN A 304 -5.90 -16.74 -19.27
N SER A 305 -7.01 -16.79 -18.54
CA SER A 305 -7.10 -17.34 -17.17
C SER A 305 -7.02 -18.87 -17.10
N LYS A 306 -5.85 -19.42 -17.46
CA LYS A 306 -5.53 -20.86 -17.50
C LYS A 306 -5.97 -21.58 -16.22
N GLY A 307 -6.90 -22.51 -16.39
CA GLY A 307 -7.54 -23.24 -15.31
C GLY A 307 -6.59 -24.15 -14.54
N PHE A 308 -6.98 -24.46 -13.30
CA PHE A 308 -6.27 -25.32 -12.33
C PHE A 308 -5.73 -26.64 -12.93
N PHE A 309 -6.44 -27.19 -13.93
CA PHE A 309 -6.12 -28.44 -14.63
C PHE A 309 -4.86 -28.41 -15.52
N GLU A 310 -4.32 -27.26 -15.90
CA GLU A 310 -3.06 -27.19 -16.68
C GLU A 310 -1.80 -27.27 -15.79
N THR A 311 -1.93 -27.09 -14.47
CA THR A 311 -0.77 -27.16 -13.57
C THR A 311 -0.29 -28.61 -13.38
N LYS A 312 1.03 -28.81 -13.20
CA LYS A 312 1.65 -30.16 -13.11
C LYS A 312 1.03 -31.10 -12.05
N LYS A 313 0.35 -30.56 -11.02
CA LYS A 313 -0.37 -31.35 -10.01
C LYS A 313 -1.75 -31.83 -10.47
N GLY A 314 -2.44 -31.13 -11.38
CA GLY A 314 -3.77 -31.49 -11.90
C GLY A 314 -3.77 -32.69 -12.86
N LYS A 315 -2.63 -33.00 -13.49
CA LYS A 315 -2.50 -34.19 -14.36
C LYS A 315 -2.70 -35.51 -13.61
N LEU A 316 -2.41 -35.55 -12.30
CA LEU A 316 -2.58 -36.75 -11.48
C LEU A 316 -4.06 -37.07 -11.22
N THR A 317 -4.88 -36.04 -10.99
CA THR A 317 -6.31 -36.19 -10.67
C THR A 317 -7.16 -36.59 -11.89
N LYS A 318 -6.70 -36.28 -13.11
CA LYS A 318 -7.40 -36.66 -14.35
C LYS A 318 -7.51 -38.19 -14.51
N SER A 319 -6.49 -38.95 -14.12
CA SER A 319 -6.57 -40.43 -14.14
C SER A 319 -7.60 -40.99 -13.15
N ILE A 320 -7.83 -40.33 -12.02
CA ILE A 320 -8.79 -40.80 -11.01
C ILE A 320 -10.24 -40.45 -11.44
N ALA A 321 -10.44 -39.28 -12.05
CA ALA A 321 -11.77 -38.85 -12.52
C ALA A 321 -12.24 -39.58 -13.79
N MET A 322 -11.34 -39.86 -14.75
CA MET A 322 -11.72 -40.52 -16.02
C MET A 322 -12.18 -41.97 -15.81
N THR A 323 -11.70 -42.66 -14.78
CA THR A 323 -12.17 -44.01 -14.40
C THR A 323 -13.56 -43.98 -13.75
N ALA A 324 -13.98 -42.85 -13.17
CA ALA A 324 -15.29 -42.71 -12.52
C ALA A 324 -16.41 -42.24 -13.46
N ILE A 325 -16.09 -41.51 -14.54
CA ILE A 325 -17.09 -40.92 -15.45
C ILE A 325 -17.42 -41.86 -16.64
N GLY A 326 -16.53 -42.77 -17.01
CA GLY A 326 -16.73 -43.69 -18.15
C GLY A 326 -17.78 -44.80 -17.95
N GLY A 327 -18.59 -44.78 -16.88
CA GLY A 327 -19.40 -45.92 -16.46
C GLY A 327 -20.92 -45.80 -16.53
N VAL A 328 -21.53 -44.62 -16.77
CA VAL A 328 -22.96 -44.42 -16.43
C VAL A 328 -23.87 -43.84 -17.53
N ILE A 329 -23.41 -43.00 -18.48
CA ILE A 329 -24.32 -42.41 -19.50
C ILE A 329 -23.72 -42.53 -20.91
N GLY A 330 -24.14 -43.58 -21.62
CA GLY A 330 -23.72 -43.87 -23.00
C GLY A 330 -24.29 -45.17 -23.56
N GLY A 331 -25.49 -45.58 -23.13
CA GLY A 331 -26.13 -46.84 -23.54
C GLY A 331 -27.39 -46.63 -24.37
N ALA A 332 -27.31 -46.91 -25.68
CA ALA A 332 -28.39 -46.95 -26.68
C ALA A 332 -29.08 -45.58 -26.97
N ILE A 333 -29.59 -45.22 -28.17
CA ILE A 333 -29.82 -45.86 -29.48
C ILE A 333 -29.48 -44.79 -30.56
N ALA A 334 -28.86 -45.01 -31.73
CA ALA A 334 -28.23 -46.17 -32.39
C ALA A 334 -26.82 -45.72 -32.92
N GLY A 335 -26.21 -46.12 -34.05
CA GLY A 335 -26.50 -47.10 -35.12
C GLY A 335 -25.66 -46.80 -36.39
N PRO A 336 -25.06 -47.78 -37.08
CA PRO A 336 -24.09 -47.52 -38.15
C PRO A 336 -24.69 -47.48 -39.57
N GLY A 337 -24.36 -46.43 -40.34
CA GLY A 337 -24.58 -46.34 -41.78
C GLY A 337 -25.86 -45.57 -42.20
N GLY A 338 -25.69 -44.51 -43.00
CA GLY A 338 -26.81 -43.73 -43.54
C GLY A 338 -26.37 -42.36 -44.05
N ALA A 339 -26.17 -42.24 -45.36
CA ALA A 339 -26.03 -40.96 -46.06
C ALA A 339 -27.40 -40.49 -46.61
N VAL A 340 -27.39 -39.33 -47.29
CA VAL A 340 -28.42 -38.79 -48.21
C VAL A 340 -29.47 -37.85 -47.60
N GLY A 341 -29.42 -36.59 -48.07
CA GLY A 341 -30.58 -35.70 -48.29
C GLY A 341 -31.12 -34.92 -47.08
N GLY A 342 -31.45 -33.62 -47.19
CA GLY A 342 -31.28 -32.70 -48.32
C GLY A 342 -32.07 -31.40 -48.16
N ALA A 343 -31.40 -30.27 -48.43
CA ALA A 343 -31.94 -28.95 -48.82
C ALA A 343 -33.24 -28.40 -48.16
N GLY A 344 -33.08 -27.44 -47.24
CA GLY A 344 -34.13 -26.48 -46.84
C GLY A 344 -33.87 -25.88 -45.45
N ALA A 345 -33.63 -24.58 -45.25
CA ALA A 345 -33.52 -23.47 -46.20
C ALA A 345 -32.32 -22.57 -45.81
N LEU A 346 -31.20 -22.70 -46.52
CA LEU A 346 -30.00 -21.90 -46.27
C LEU A 346 -30.06 -20.60 -47.10
N LYS A 347 -30.86 -19.61 -46.67
CA LYS A 347 -30.79 -18.24 -47.21
C LYS A 347 -31.52 -17.22 -46.32
N LEU A 348 -30.84 -16.11 -46.08
CA LEU A 348 -31.38 -14.78 -45.74
C LEU A 348 -32.07 -14.65 -44.36
N LEU A 349 -31.27 -14.46 -43.32
CA LEU A 349 -31.27 -13.22 -42.53
C LEU A 349 -29.88 -13.00 -41.91
N GLU A 350 -29.64 -11.78 -41.40
CA GLU A 350 -28.30 -11.16 -41.35
C GLU A 350 -27.44 -11.50 -40.11
N PRO A 351 -26.10 -11.37 -40.19
CA PRO A 351 -25.14 -11.92 -39.23
C PRO A 351 -24.92 -11.01 -38.01
N ALA A 352 -25.99 -10.69 -37.28
CA ALA A 352 -25.96 -9.80 -36.11
C ALA A 352 -26.33 -10.48 -34.78
N ALA A 353 -26.77 -11.74 -34.78
CA ALA A 353 -27.22 -12.46 -33.59
C ALA A 353 -26.14 -13.37 -32.96
N ASP A 354 -25.38 -14.10 -33.78
CA ASP A 354 -24.52 -15.20 -33.29
C ASP A 354 -23.36 -14.73 -32.40
N ILE A 355 -22.81 -13.54 -32.67
CA ILE A 355 -21.75 -12.91 -31.86
C ILE A 355 -22.26 -12.58 -30.44
N ALA A 356 -23.56 -12.30 -30.27
CA ALA A 356 -24.12 -11.95 -28.96
C ALA A 356 -24.42 -13.18 -28.08
N LEU A 357 -24.72 -14.33 -28.68
CA LEU A 357 -25.07 -15.56 -27.96
C LEU A 357 -23.83 -16.38 -27.56
N ASP A 358 -22.88 -16.60 -28.47
CA ASP A 358 -21.63 -17.33 -28.15
C ASP A 358 -20.81 -16.61 -27.07
N MET A 359 -20.74 -15.27 -27.12
CA MET A 359 -20.07 -14.49 -26.07
C MET A 359 -20.76 -14.60 -24.72
N LEU A 360 -22.08 -14.76 -24.66
CA LEU A 360 -22.82 -14.88 -23.40
C LEU A 360 -22.62 -16.26 -22.75
N ASP A 361 -22.72 -17.33 -23.53
CA ASP A 361 -22.48 -18.69 -23.03
C ASP A 361 -21.00 -18.90 -22.63
N GLU A 362 -20.04 -18.38 -23.40
CA GLU A 362 -18.63 -18.45 -23.01
C GLU A 362 -18.35 -17.62 -21.73
N PHE A 363 -19.02 -16.48 -21.51
CA PHE A 363 -18.83 -15.68 -20.30
C PHE A 363 -19.49 -16.29 -19.05
N VAL A 364 -20.64 -16.95 -19.20
CA VAL A 364 -21.42 -17.52 -18.09
C VAL A 364 -20.94 -18.93 -17.71
N LEU A 365 -20.76 -19.84 -18.68
CA LEU A 365 -20.36 -21.23 -18.39
C LEU A 365 -18.89 -21.35 -17.97
N SER A 366 -18.02 -20.43 -18.39
CA SER A 366 -16.62 -20.43 -17.94
C SER A 366 -16.43 -19.84 -16.53
N GLY A 367 -17.41 -19.09 -16.01
CA GLY A 367 -17.40 -18.55 -14.65
C GLY A 367 -17.39 -19.60 -13.53
N LEU A 368 -17.75 -20.85 -13.86
CA LEU A 368 -17.76 -22.00 -12.94
C LEU A 368 -16.48 -22.86 -12.99
N THR A 369 -15.55 -22.61 -13.91
CA THR A 369 -14.34 -23.45 -14.11
C THR A 369 -13.02 -22.70 -14.32
N LYS A 370 -13.03 -21.39 -14.61
CA LYS A 370 -11.81 -20.61 -14.87
C LYS A 370 -10.90 -20.42 -13.65
N GLY A 371 -9.62 -20.20 -13.93
CA GLY A 371 -8.63 -19.81 -12.92
C GLY A 371 -8.96 -18.46 -12.27
N TRP A 372 -8.24 -18.11 -11.21
CA TRP A 372 -8.46 -16.82 -10.55
C TRP A 372 -8.18 -15.65 -11.51
N THR A 373 -9.09 -14.67 -11.57
CA THR A 373 -8.93 -13.43 -12.34
C THR A 373 -8.95 -12.18 -11.44
N PRO A 374 -8.32 -11.07 -11.86
CA PRO A 374 -8.41 -9.78 -11.15
C PRO A 374 -9.85 -9.30 -10.93
N LYS A 375 -10.78 -9.59 -11.87
CA LYS A 375 -12.20 -9.22 -11.75
C LYS A 375 -12.89 -9.81 -10.53
N MET A 376 -12.51 -11.03 -10.10
CA MET A 376 -13.10 -11.66 -8.91
C MET A 376 -12.92 -10.85 -7.62
N TYR A 377 -11.92 -9.96 -7.57
CA TYR A 377 -11.73 -9.03 -6.45
C TYR A 377 -12.72 -7.86 -6.51
N PHE A 378 -12.98 -7.31 -7.69
CA PHE A 378 -13.97 -6.26 -7.91
C PHE A 378 -15.40 -6.77 -7.66
N ASP A 379 -15.73 -7.97 -8.10
CA ASP A 379 -16.99 -8.65 -7.75
C ASP A 379 -17.15 -8.83 -6.22
N ASP A 380 -16.05 -9.16 -5.54
CA ASP A 380 -16.00 -9.33 -4.08
C ASP A 380 -16.20 -8.01 -3.32
N LEU A 381 -15.87 -6.86 -3.92
CA LEU A 381 -16.11 -5.51 -3.39
C LEU A 381 -17.54 -5.05 -3.68
N GLY A 382 -18.03 -5.22 -4.91
CA GLY A 382 -19.40 -4.85 -5.29
C GLY A 382 -20.45 -5.57 -4.46
N LYS A 383 -20.25 -6.87 -4.18
CA LYS A 383 -21.09 -7.64 -3.24
C LYS A 383 -21.12 -7.03 -1.84
N LEU A 384 -19.99 -6.53 -1.33
CA LEU A 384 -19.91 -5.90 -0.01
C LEU A 384 -20.63 -4.55 0.03
N GLN A 385 -20.52 -3.73 -1.03
CA GLN A 385 -21.24 -2.46 -1.14
C GLN A 385 -22.76 -2.65 -1.22
N ASN A 386 -23.22 -3.64 -1.98
CA ASN A 386 -24.65 -3.93 -2.12
C ASN A 386 -25.27 -4.42 -0.80
N ILE A 387 -24.57 -5.27 -0.04
CA ILE A 387 -25.01 -5.71 1.30
C ILE A 387 -25.26 -4.50 2.22
N THR A 388 -24.38 -3.48 2.20
CA THR A 388 -24.55 -2.24 2.98
C THR A 388 -25.65 -1.30 2.49
N LYS A 389 -26.13 -1.46 1.24
CA LYS A 389 -27.30 -0.72 0.73
C LYS A 389 -28.61 -1.39 1.12
N THR A 390 -28.65 -2.71 1.24
CA THR A 390 -29.82 -3.48 1.68
C THR A 390 -30.00 -3.57 3.21
N SER A 391 -29.08 -2.99 3.99
CA SER A 391 -29.14 -2.95 5.46
C SER A 391 -29.41 -1.55 6.02
N ARG A 392 -30.02 -0.68 5.20
CA ARG A 392 -30.64 0.59 5.57
C ARG A 392 -32.10 0.56 5.12
#